data_AF-A0A357ECF8-F1
#
_entry.id   AF-A0A357ECF8-F1
#
_cell.length_a   1.000
_cell.length_b   1.000
_cell.length_c   1.000
_cell.angle_alpha   90.00
_cell.angle_beta   90.00
_cell.angle_gamma   90.00
#
_symmetry.space_group_name_H-M   'P 1'
#
loop_
_entity.id
_entity.type
_entity.pdbx_description
1 polymer ?
#
loop_
_entity_poly.entity_id
_entity_poly.type
_entity_poly.pdbx_seq_one_letter_code
_entity_poly.pdbx_strand_id
1 'polypeptide(L)' 'MIEILLGVGVFTGFVLLLAVFILSARSKLVASGNVTITINDKKSIETPIGGTLLGAL' A
#
# COMPACT_ATOMS: atom_id res chain seq x y z
N MET A 1 -17.10 23.21 27.04
CA MET A 1 -15.77 23.21 26.38
C MET A 1 -15.20 21.80 26.33
N ILE A 2 -15.31 21.04 27.42
CA ILE A 2 -14.90 19.63 27.48
C ILE A 2 -15.68 18.74 26.50
N GLU A 3 -16.97 19.02 26.29
CA GLU A 3 -17.87 18.28 25.41
C GLU A 3 -17.45 18.39 23.94
N ILE A 4 -17.02 19.58 23.51
CA ILE A 4 -16.50 19.82 22.16
C ILE A 4 -15.19 19.07 21.97
N LEU A 5 -14.29 19.13 22.95
CA LEU A 5 -13.01 18.44 22.88
C LEU A 5 -13.18 16.91 22.84
N LEU A 6 -14.12 16.38 23.62
CA LEU A 6 -14.49 14.96 23.60
C LEU A 6 -15.09 14.57 22.25
N GLY A 7 -16.01 15.36 21.70
CA GLY A 7 -16.62 15.10 20.39
C GLY A 7 -15.58 15.07 19.27
N VAL A 8 -14.73 16.08 19.20
CA VAL A 8 -13.64 16.17 18.19
C VAL A 8 -12.62 15.06 18.39
N GLY A 9 -12.25 14.75 19.64
CA GLY A 9 -11.29 13.70 19.98
C GLY A 9 -11.78 12.31 19.55
N VAL A 10 -13.04 11.98 19.84
CA VAL A 10 -13.65 10.69 19.47
C VAL A 10 -13.74 10.56 17.95
N PHE A 11 -14.24 11.60 17.26
CA PHE A 11 -14.34 11.58 15.80
C PHE A 11 -12.98 11.40 15.12
N THR A 12 -12.00 12.22 15.52
CA THR A 12 -10.64 12.15 14.96
C THR A 12 -9.99 10.80 15.28
N GLY A 13 -10.22 10.27 16.49
CA GLY A 13 -9.75 8.95 16.89
C GLY A 13 -10.28 7.84 16.00
N PHE A 14 -11.59 7.83 15.69
CA PHE A 14 -12.18 6.84 14.78
C PHE A 14 -11.63 6.93 13.36
N VAL A 15 -11.48 8.15 12.82
CA VAL A 15 -10.91 8.35 11.48
C VAL A 15 -9.47 7.83 11.42
N LEU A 16 -8.64 8.14 12.43
CA LEU A 16 -7.27 7.66 12.50
C LEU A 16 -7.19 6.14 12.67
N LEU A 17 -8.02 5.56 13.54
CA LEU A 17 -8.08 4.11 13.75
C LEU A 17 -8.40 3.39 12.43
N LEU A 18 -9.42 3.88 11.72
CA LEU A 18 -9.82 3.31 10.44
C LEU A 18 -8.72 3.49 9.38
N ALA A 19 -8.08 4.65 9.31
CA ALA A 19 -6.99 4.91 8.37
C ALA A 19 -5.81 3.96 8.60
N VAL A 20 -5.39 3.77 9.85
CA VAL A 20 -4.32 2.82 10.22
C VAL A 20 -4.72 1.38 9.86
N PHE A 21 -5.97 1.00 10.12
CA PHE A 21 -6.49 -0.31 9.77
C PHE A 21 -6.43 -0.57 8.26
N ILE A 22 -6.94 0.37 7.45
CA ILE A 22 -6.93 0.26 5.98
C ILE A 22 -5.49 0.23 5.46
N LEU A 23 -4.60 1.09 5.96
CA LEU A 23 -3.21 1.14 5.50
C LEU A 23 -2.45 -0.15 5.84
N SER A 24 -2.70 -0.72 7.02
CA SER A 24 -2.12 -2.00 7.45
C SER A 24 -2.65 -3.17 6.64
N ALA A 25 -3.93 -3.14 6.24
CA ALA A 25 -4.48 -4.13 5.33
C ALA A 25 -3.87 -3.98 3.93
N ARG A 26 -3.78 -2.75 3.40
CA ARG A 26 -3.20 -2.46 2.08
C ARG A 26 -1.74 -2.92 1.99
N SER A 27 -0.93 -2.70 3.02
CA SER A 27 0.49 -3.10 3.00
C SER A 27 0.70 -4.61 2.94
N LYS A 28 -0.30 -5.41 3.35
CA LYS A 28 -0.27 -6.88 3.29
C LYS A 28 -0.96 -7.44 2.05
N LEU A 29 -2.04 -6.80 1.61
CA LEU A 29 -2.89 -7.30 0.52
C LEU A 29 -2.43 -6.82 -0.86
N VAL A 30 -1.61 -5.76 -0.93
CA VAL A 30 -0.96 -5.33 -2.17
C VAL A 30 0.40 -6.01 -2.27
N ALA A 31 0.56 -6.83 -3.30
CA ALA A 31 1.84 -7.47 -3.61
C ALA A 31 2.96 -6.43 -3.68
N SER A 32 3.95 -6.61 -2.83
CA SER A 32 5.10 -5.71 -2.68
C SER A 32 6.36 -6.51 -2.97
N GLY A 33 7.29 -5.97 -3.79
CA GLY A 33 8.57 -6.62 -4.09
C GLY A 33 8.88 -6.75 -5.57
N ASN A 34 9.76 -7.69 -5.92
CA ASN A 34 10.15 -7.98 -7.28
C ASN A 34 9.20 -8.99 -7.92
N VAL A 35 8.89 -8.79 -9.20
CA VAL A 35 8.17 -9.75 -10.04
C VAL A 35 9.12 -10.34 -11.06
N THR A 36 8.97 -11.64 -11.31
CA THR A 36 9.64 -12.32 -12.41
C THR A 36 8.86 -12.09 -13.70
N ILE A 37 9.47 -11.45 -14.68
CA ILE A 37 8.92 -11.28 -16.02
C ILE A 37 9.61 -12.26 -16.95
N THR A 38 8.83 -13.14 -17.58
CA THR A 38 9.32 -14.06 -18.62
C THR A 38 9.13 -13.43 -20.00
N ILE A 39 10.23 -13.24 -20.73
CA ILE A 39 10.28 -12.65 -22.06
C ILE A 39 10.43 -13.76 -23.09
N ASN A 40 9.41 -13.92 -23.94
CA ASN A 40 9.41 -14.89 -25.05
C ASN A 40 9.81 -16.31 -24.63
N ASP A 41 9.46 -16.74 -23.41
CA ASP A 41 9.78 -18.05 -22.82
C ASP A 41 11.28 -18.41 -22.77
N LYS A 42 12.16 -17.42 -22.95
CA LYS A 42 13.61 -17.63 -23.08
C LYS A 42 14.43 -16.89 -22.03
N LYS A 43 13.92 -15.80 -21.47
CA LYS A 43 14.64 -14.96 -20.51
C LYS A 43 13.72 -14.55 -19.38
N SER A 44 14.16 -14.76 -18.14
CA SER A 44 13.47 -14.28 -16.95
C SER A 44 14.27 -13.16 -16.30
N ILE A 45 13.61 -12.04 -16.00
CA ILE A 45 14.19 -10.91 -15.27
C ILE A 45 13.39 -10.65 -14.00
N GLU A 46 14.07 -10.31 -12.92
CA GLU A 46 13.42 -9.81 -11.70
C GLU A 46 13.47 -8.29 -11.69
N THR A 47 12.30 -7.66 -11.56
CA THR A 47 12.19 -6.20 -11.52
C THR A 47 11.19 -5.77 -10.45
N PRO A 48 11.42 -4.64 -9.76
CA PRO A 48 10.46 -4.11 -8.80
C PRO A 48 9.11 -3.81 -9.45
N ILE A 49 8.03 -4.15 -8.75
CA ILE A 49 6.66 -3.78 -9.12
C ILE A 49 6.52 -2.26 -9.25
N GLY A 50 5.83 -1.81 -10.31
CA GLY A 50 5.44 -0.41 -10.51
C GLY A 50 6.30 0.39 -11.49
N GLY A 51 7.40 -0.18 -12.01
CA GLY A 51 8.21 0.40 -13.08
C GLY A 51 7.60 0.21 -14.48
N THR A 52 8.14 0.92 -15.48
CA THR A 52 7.79 0.69 -16.89
C THR A 52 8.60 -0.47 -17.47
N LEU A 53 8.08 -1.14 -18.50
CA LEU A 53 8.80 -2.22 -19.17
C LEU A 53 10.13 -1.76 -19.79
N LEU A 54 10.19 -0.54 -20.33
CA LEU A 54 11.42 0.02 -20.90
C LEU A 54 12.51 0.28 -19.86
N GLY A 55 12.13 0.59 -18.61
CA GLY A 55 13.09 0.75 -17.51
C GLY A 55 13.47 -0.56 -16.83
N ALA A 56 12.72 -1.64 -17.06
CA ALA A 56 12.96 -2.95 -16.48
C ALA A 56 13.80 -3.88 -17.37
N LEU A 57 13.83 -3.62 -18.69
CA LEU A 57 14.57 -4.38 -19.70
C LEU A 57 16.01 -3.86 -19.89
#